data_AF-A0A935DIC0-F1
#
_entry.id   AF-A0A935DIC0-F1
#
_cell.length_a   1.000
_cell.length_b   1.000
_cell.length_c   1.000
_cell.angle_alpha   90.00
_cell.angle_beta   90.00
_cell.angle_gamma   90.00
#
_symmetry.space_group_name_H-M   'P 1'
#
loop_
_entity.id
_entity.type
_entity.pdbx_description
1 polymer ?
#
loop_
_entity_poly.entity_id
_entity_poly.type
_entity_poly.pdbx_seq_one_letter_code
_entity_poly.pdbx_strand_id
1 'polypeptide(L)'
;MIETGLTGADSRLFTVSCHGDDCWAVGGQNTGVVLRGQTVTLSDSTRDFRWQPRPGTEARGWNGVWFADADNAFLVGVGGQTMHTNGFQSFMARSLTPATLHGVGGWARPDGTSTVALAVGGELDTADVTQRAVILLRGDDSAAFTVDGTPFVPTGELRRSLGGAGQ
;
A
#
# COMPACT_ATOMS: atom_id res chain seq x y z
N MET A 1 -27.49 -15.13 3.82
CA MET A 1 -26.56 -14.47 4.75
C MET A 1 -25.18 -14.96 4.37
N ILE A 2 -24.39 -14.15 3.63
CA ILE A 2 -23.01 -14.53 3.29
C ILE A 2 -22.21 -14.20 4.54
N GLU A 3 -21.93 -15.21 5.37
CA GLU A 3 -20.91 -15.07 6.40
C GLU A 3 -19.60 -14.77 5.66
N THR A 4 -19.03 -13.60 5.90
CA THR A 4 -17.77 -13.17 5.27
C THR A 4 -16.57 -14.00 5.73
N GLY A 5 -16.77 -15.03 6.59
CA GLY A 5 -15.75 -15.97 7.03
C GLY A 5 -14.64 -15.34 7.87
N LEU A 6 -14.73 -14.05 8.19
CA LEU A 6 -13.73 -13.32 8.95
C LEU A 6 -14.07 -13.40 10.44
N THR A 7 -13.41 -14.30 11.17
CA THR A 7 -13.43 -14.25 12.64
C THR A 7 -12.55 -13.10 13.13
N GLY A 8 -12.89 -12.50 14.27
CA GLY A 8 -12.15 -11.35 14.82
C GLY A 8 -10.69 -11.64 15.17
N ALA A 9 -10.28 -12.91 15.26
CA ALA A 9 -8.91 -13.33 15.51
C ALA A 9 -8.05 -13.39 14.23
N ASP A 10 -8.67 -13.58 13.05
CA ASP A 10 -7.98 -13.78 11.76
C ASP A 10 -7.77 -12.49 10.95
N SER A 11 -8.34 -11.37 11.39
CA SER A 11 -8.40 -10.10 10.65
C SER A 11 -7.63 -8.97 11.33
N ARG A 12 -6.39 -9.21 11.76
CA ARG A 12 -5.53 -8.09 12.20
C ARG A 12 -5.25 -7.20 11.01
N LEU A 13 -5.81 -5.99 11.01
CA LEU A 13 -5.45 -4.94 10.06
C LEU A 13 -4.01 -4.50 10.36
N PHE A 14 -3.17 -4.47 9.33
CA PHE A 14 -1.79 -4.01 9.42
C PHE A 14 -1.69 -2.52 9.14
N THR A 15 -2.40 -2.07 8.09
CA THR A 15 -2.36 -0.68 7.63
C THR A 15 -3.75 -0.21 7.24
N VAL A 16 -4.07 1.03 7.59
CA VAL A 16 -5.26 1.77 7.15
C VAL A 16 -4.82 3.10 6.54
N SER A 17 -5.47 3.49 5.46
CA SER A 17 -5.28 4.81 4.83
C SER A 17 -6.63 5.36 4.40
N CYS A 18 -6.89 6.62 4.75
CA CYS A 18 -8.18 7.28 4.52
C CYS A 18 -8.00 8.59 3.76
N HIS A 19 -8.98 8.89 2.91
CA HIS A 19 -9.14 10.17 2.24
C HIS A 19 -10.60 10.58 2.32
N GLY A 20 -10.89 11.63 3.09
CA GLY A 20 -12.26 12.01 3.42
C GLY A 20 -13.00 10.90 4.16
N ASP A 21 -14.19 10.54 3.68
CA ASP A 21 -15.07 9.52 4.26
C ASP A 21 -14.81 8.10 3.73
N ASP A 22 -13.82 7.93 2.86
CA ASP A 22 -13.43 6.65 2.28
C ASP A 22 -12.06 6.21 2.84
N CYS A 23 -11.98 4.94 3.24
CA CYS A 23 -10.75 4.33 3.73
C CYS A 23 -10.48 3.01 3.03
N TRP A 24 -9.20 2.67 2.94
CA TRP A 24 -8.74 1.34 2.59
C TRP A 24 -7.94 0.76 3.75
N ALA A 25 -8.11 -0.53 3.98
CA ALA A 25 -7.35 -1.27 4.96
C ALA A 25 -6.77 -2.53 4.35
N VAL A 26 -5.59 -2.92 4.79
CA VAL A 26 -4.99 -4.23 4.51
C VAL A 26 -4.66 -4.96 5.79
N GLY A 27 -4.80 -6.28 5.81
CA GLY A 27 -4.60 -7.08 7.01
C GLY A 27 -4.72 -8.57 6.77
N GLY A 28 -4.77 -9.34 7.85
CA GLY A 28 -5.04 -10.77 7.81
C GLY A 28 -3.76 -11.59 7.78
N GLN A 29 -3.62 -12.48 8.76
CA GLN A 29 -2.34 -13.10 9.11
C GLN A 29 -1.79 -14.06 8.03
N ASN A 30 -2.59 -14.44 7.03
CA ASN A 30 -2.18 -15.34 5.95
C ASN A 30 -2.88 -15.06 4.61
N THR A 31 -4.09 -14.51 4.62
CA THR A 31 -4.88 -14.31 3.40
C THR A 31 -4.76 -12.89 2.84
N GLY A 32 -4.30 -11.89 3.58
CA GLY A 32 -4.24 -10.52 3.03
C GLY A 32 -5.62 -10.02 2.60
N VAL A 33 -6.46 -9.57 3.54
CA VAL A 33 -7.72 -8.92 3.22
C VAL A 33 -7.46 -7.48 2.79
N VAL A 34 -8.18 -7.02 1.76
CA VAL A 34 -8.34 -5.59 1.48
C VAL A 34 -9.77 -5.23 1.78
N LEU A 35 -9.96 -4.21 2.61
CA LEU A 35 -11.27 -3.67 2.95
C LEU A 35 -11.38 -2.25 2.41
N ARG A 36 -12.55 -1.90 1.87
CA ARG A 36 -12.94 -0.52 1.63
C ARG A 36 -13.98 -0.13 2.67
N GLY A 37 -13.68 0.91 3.43
CA GLY A 37 -14.56 1.49 4.43
C GLY A 37 -15.20 2.73 3.84
N GLN A 38 -16.52 2.83 3.93
CA GLN A 38 -17.25 4.00 3.43
C GLN A 38 -18.32 4.43 4.43
N THR A 39 -18.56 5.73 4.52
CA THR A 39 -19.71 6.28 5.22
C THR A 39 -20.98 6.04 4.40
N VAL A 40 -21.94 5.32 4.99
CA VAL A 40 -23.29 5.12 4.44
C VAL A 40 -24.29 5.93 5.26
N THR A 41 -25.31 6.46 4.59
CA THR A 41 -26.45 7.09 5.27
C THR A 41 -27.59 6.10 5.34
N LEU A 42 -28.07 5.81 6.56
CA LEU A 42 -29.16 4.89 6.83
C LEU A 42 -30.52 5.57 6.59
N SER A 43 -31.60 4.79 6.59
CA SER A 43 -32.96 5.29 6.30
C SER A 43 -33.47 6.32 7.31
N ASP A 44 -32.90 6.35 8.52
CA ASP A 44 -33.17 7.33 9.57
C ASP A 44 -32.23 8.56 9.51
N SER A 45 -31.45 8.70 8.43
CA SER A 45 -30.40 9.72 8.24
C SER A 45 -29.19 9.58 9.17
N THR A 46 -29.08 8.49 9.94
CA THR A 46 -27.88 8.19 10.70
C THR A 46 -26.72 7.86 9.75
N ARG A 47 -25.53 8.41 10.01
CA ARG A 47 -24.31 8.03 9.29
C ARG A 47 -23.64 6.86 10.00
N ASP A 48 -23.27 5.85 9.22
CA ASP A 48 -22.61 4.64 9.70
C ASP A 48 -21.39 4.35 8.82
N PHE A 49 -20.30 3.85 9.39
CA PHE A 49 -19.09 3.55 8.65
C PHE A 49 -18.92 2.04 8.53
N ARG A 50 -18.89 1.54 7.30
CA ARG A 50 -18.91 0.09 7.04
C ARG A 50 -17.73 -0.35 6.21
N TRP A 51 -17.02 -1.35 6.71
CA TRP A 51 -16.02 -2.09 5.94
C TRP A 51 -16.69 -3.12 5.03
N GLN A 52 -16.23 -3.18 3.80
CA GLN A 52 -16.60 -4.22 2.84
C GLN A 52 -15.34 -4.85 2.26
N PRO A 53 -15.28 -6.19 2.15
CA PRO A 53 -14.21 -6.87 1.42
C PRO A 53 -14.15 -6.35 -0.02
N ARG A 54 -12.94 -6.16 -0.53
CA ARG A 54 -12.73 -5.72 -1.91
C ARG A 54 -12.49 -6.94 -2.81
N PRO A 55 -13.42 -7.30 -3.72
CA PRO A 55 -13.28 -8.49 -4.55
C PRO A 55 -12.02 -8.48 -5.42
N GLY A 56 -11.39 -9.64 -5.59
CA GLY A 56 -10.25 -9.84 -6.49
C GLY A 56 -8.89 -9.44 -5.90
N THR A 57 -8.84 -9.19 -4.60
CA THR A 57 -7.60 -8.82 -3.88
C THR A 57 -7.22 -9.79 -2.76
N GLU A 58 -8.03 -10.82 -2.55
CA GLU A 58 -7.85 -11.85 -1.54
C GLU A 58 -6.61 -12.71 -1.84
N ALA A 59 -6.02 -13.28 -0.79
CA ALA A 59 -4.91 -14.25 -0.80
C ALA A 59 -3.52 -13.72 -1.19
N ARG A 60 -3.31 -12.41 -1.28
CA ARG A 60 -2.06 -11.84 -1.86
C ARG A 60 -1.02 -11.36 -0.84
N GLY A 61 -1.27 -11.48 0.47
CA GLY A 61 -0.29 -11.10 1.50
C GLY A 61 0.07 -9.61 1.44
N TRP A 62 -0.95 -8.75 1.44
CA TRP A 62 -0.78 -7.30 1.48
C TRP A 62 -0.38 -6.81 2.87
N ASN A 63 0.57 -5.89 2.93
CA ASN A 63 1.11 -5.34 4.18
C ASN A 63 0.84 -3.83 4.31
N GLY A 64 0.95 -3.09 3.19
CA GLY A 64 0.79 -1.64 3.16
C GLY A 64 -0.29 -1.21 2.18
N VAL A 65 -1.02 -0.16 2.53
CA VAL A 65 -1.96 0.52 1.64
C VAL A 65 -1.87 2.03 1.80
N TRP A 66 -1.93 2.73 0.67
CA TRP A 66 -2.07 4.17 0.62
C TRP A 66 -3.23 4.52 -0.30
N PHE A 67 -4.26 5.13 0.26
CA PHE A 67 -5.43 5.63 -0.45
C PHE A 67 -5.26 7.13 -0.63
N ALA A 68 -4.77 7.53 -1.79
CA ALA A 68 -4.55 8.92 -2.11
C ALA A 68 -5.88 9.64 -2.35
N ASP A 69 -6.77 9.00 -3.11
CA ASP A 69 -8.12 9.46 -3.43
C ASP A 69 -8.93 8.31 -4.09
N ALA A 70 -10.19 8.60 -4.47
CA ALA A 70 -11.11 7.63 -5.08
C ALA A 70 -10.56 6.98 -6.36
N ASP A 71 -9.68 7.68 -7.09
CA ASP A 71 -9.09 7.24 -8.34
C ASP A 71 -7.64 6.77 -8.15
N ASN A 72 -7.10 6.71 -6.93
CA ASN A 72 -5.71 6.34 -6.69
C ASN A 72 -5.56 5.63 -5.35
N ALA A 73 -5.45 4.30 -5.40
CA ALA A 73 -5.02 3.51 -4.24
C ALA A 73 -3.86 2.59 -4.61
N PHE A 74 -2.88 2.50 -3.72
CA PHE A 74 -1.66 1.72 -3.89
C PHE A 74 -1.54 0.69 -2.78
N LEU A 75 -1.23 -0.55 -3.14
CA LEU A 75 -0.99 -1.63 -2.17
C LEU A 75 0.37 -2.25 -2.41
N VAL A 76 1.00 -2.68 -1.32
CA VAL A 76 2.29 -3.36 -1.34
C VAL A 76 2.29 -4.56 -0.40
N GLY A 77 3.09 -5.57 -0.71
CA GLY A 77 3.10 -6.79 0.09
C GLY A 77 4.28 -7.72 -0.15
N VAL A 78 4.06 -8.98 0.20
CA VAL A 78 5.07 -10.06 0.14
C VAL A 78 5.59 -10.27 -1.28
N GLY A 79 6.90 -10.52 -1.42
CA GLY A 79 7.54 -10.81 -2.70
C GLY A 79 7.62 -9.61 -3.65
N GLY A 80 7.60 -8.39 -3.10
CA GLY A 80 7.60 -7.14 -3.87
C GLY A 80 6.33 -6.90 -4.66
N GLN A 81 5.22 -7.55 -4.30
CA GLN A 81 3.94 -7.32 -4.95
C GLN A 81 3.52 -5.85 -4.79
N THR A 82 3.08 -5.24 -5.89
CA THR A 82 2.57 -3.87 -5.92
C THR A 82 1.31 -3.79 -6.76
N MET A 83 0.28 -3.14 -6.24
CA MET A 83 -0.98 -2.84 -6.95
C MET A 83 -1.20 -1.35 -7.01
N HIS A 84 -1.78 -0.89 -8.11
CA HIS A 84 -2.43 0.41 -8.19
C HIS A 84 -3.86 0.22 -8.68
N THR A 85 -4.85 0.90 -8.10
CA THR A 85 -6.19 0.96 -8.67
C THR A 85 -6.54 2.39 -9.04
N ASN A 86 -7.20 2.55 -10.19
CA ASN A 86 -7.70 3.84 -10.64
C ASN A 86 -9.17 4.09 -10.25
N GLY A 87 -9.63 3.53 -9.13
CA GLY A 87 -11.05 3.48 -8.77
C GLY A 87 -11.90 2.47 -9.55
N PHE A 88 -11.58 2.21 -10.83
CA PHE A 88 -12.33 1.30 -11.71
C PHE A 88 -11.63 -0.04 -11.93
N GLN A 89 -10.34 -0.01 -12.22
CA GLN A 89 -9.50 -1.15 -12.57
C GLN A 89 -8.28 -1.22 -11.67
N SER A 90 -7.82 -2.44 -11.40
CA SER A 90 -6.57 -2.70 -10.69
C SER A 90 -5.48 -3.12 -11.66
N PHE A 91 -4.33 -2.49 -11.51
CA PHE A 91 -3.12 -2.74 -12.28
C PHE A 91 -2.09 -3.39 -11.37
N MET A 92 -1.69 -4.60 -11.75
CA MET A 92 -0.61 -5.33 -11.08
C MET A 92 0.66 -5.12 -11.88
N ALA A 93 1.67 -4.53 -11.24
CA ALA A 93 2.98 -4.41 -11.86
C ALA A 93 3.78 -5.70 -11.64
N ARG A 94 4.69 -5.99 -12.57
CA ARG A 94 5.71 -7.02 -12.33
C ARG A 94 6.54 -6.61 -11.12
N SER A 95 6.78 -7.55 -10.21
CA SER A 95 7.67 -7.31 -9.08
C SER A 95 9.09 -7.00 -9.57
N LEU A 96 9.64 -5.88 -9.12
CA LEU A 96 11.01 -5.45 -9.39
C LEU A 96 11.99 -5.90 -8.30
N THR A 97 11.48 -6.52 -7.23
CA THR A 97 12.25 -6.93 -6.06
C THR A 97 11.64 -8.16 -5.40
N PRO A 98 12.42 -9.17 -4.98
CA PRO A 98 11.88 -10.27 -4.19
C PRO A 98 11.56 -9.87 -2.74
N ALA A 99 12.01 -8.69 -2.28
CA ALA A 99 11.84 -8.27 -0.90
C ALA A 99 10.37 -7.97 -0.57
N THR A 100 9.94 -8.34 0.63
CA THR A 100 8.63 -7.93 1.16
C THR A 100 8.58 -6.42 1.33
N LEU A 101 7.54 -5.80 0.80
CA LEU A 101 7.23 -4.39 0.99
C LEU A 101 6.25 -4.25 2.14
N HIS A 102 6.50 -3.31 3.05
CA HIS A 102 5.79 -3.17 4.31
C HIS A 102 4.96 -1.89 4.36
N GLY A 103 5.46 -0.82 3.74
CA GLY A 103 4.82 0.49 3.75
C GLY A 103 4.72 1.08 2.36
N VAL A 104 3.66 1.87 2.15
CA VAL A 104 3.50 2.69 0.95
C VAL A 104 2.86 4.01 1.35
N GLY A 105 3.28 5.09 0.70
CA GLY A 105 2.78 6.43 0.89
C GLY A 105 3.14 7.28 -0.32
N GLY A 106 2.78 8.55 -0.32
CA GLY A 106 3.08 9.41 -1.44
C GLY A 106 2.43 10.77 -1.39
N TRP A 107 2.42 11.45 -2.52
CA TRP A 107 1.84 12.78 -2.69
C TRP A 107 1.42 13.03 -4.14
N ALA A 108 0.47 13.95 -4.33
CA ALA A 108 0.15 14.48 -5.65
C ALA A 108 1.22 15.49 -6.08
N ARG A 109 1.56 15.51 -7.37
CA ARG A 109 2.46 16.54 -7.90
C ARG A 109 1.81 17.93 -7.84
N PRO A 110 2.61 19.00 -7.73
CA PRO A 110 2.09 20.37 -7.74
C PRO A 110 1.29 20.73 -9.00
N ASP A 111 1.57 20.06 -10.13
CA ASP A 111 0.85 20.24 -11.39
C ASP A 111 -0.51 19.52 -11.44
N GLY A 112 -0.82 18.69 -10.43
CA GLY A 112 -2.07 17.93 -10.34
C GLY A 112 -2.23 16.82 -11.39
N THR A 113 -1.23 16.57 -12.23
CA THR A 113 -1.34 15.63 -13.35
C THR A 113 -1.02 14.19 -12.98
N SER A 114 -0.33 13.99 -11.86
CA SER A 114 0.24 12.70 -11.50
C SER A 114 0.46 12.57 -10.00
N THR A 115 0.43 11.32 -9.55
CA THR A 115 0.69 10.94 -8.16
C THR A 115 2.03 10.22 -8.08
N VAL A 116 2.84 10.61 -7.10
CA VAL A 116 4.08 9.92 -6.77
C VAL A 116 3.78 8.96 -5.63
N ALA A 117 4.07 7.67 -5.84
CA ALA A 117 3.93 6.65 -4.81
C ALA A 117 5.30 6.07 -4.47
N LEU A 118 5.61 6.02 -3.18
CA LEU A 118 6.83 5.47 -2.62
C LEU A 118 6.48 4.25 -1.77
N ALA A 119 7.11 3.12 -2.09
CA ALA A 119 6.99 1.88 -1.33
C ALA A 119 8.31 1.56 -0.65
N VAL A 120 8.24 1.17 0.62
CA VAL A 120 9.39 0.76 1.43
C VAL A 120 9.24 -0.68 1.88
N GLY A 121 10.35 -1.39 1.86
CA GLY A 121 10.42 -2.79 2.26
C GLY A 121 11.83 -3.25 2.54
N GLY A 122 11.98 -4.56 2.66
CA GLY A 122 13.24 -5.18 3.03
C GLY A 122 13.05 -6.29 4.04
N GLU A 123 14.18 -6.78 4.53
CA GLU A 123 14.25 -7.76 5.61
C GLU A 123 13.85 -7.08 6.93
N LEU A 124 12.87 -7.65 7.64
CA LEU A 124 12.45 -7.23 8.99
C LEU A 124 12.93 -8.21 10.08
N ASP A 125 13.71 -9.21 9.69
CA ASP A 125 14.23 -10.22 10.63
C ASP A 125 15.37 -9.60 11.48
N THR A 126 16.22 -10.45 12.05
CA THR A 126 17.31 -10.03 12.94
C THR A 126 18.12 -8.88 12.33
N ALA A 127 18.12 -7.73 13.03
CA ALA A 127 18.87 -6.56 12.60
C ALA A 127 20.36 -6.90 12.47
N ASP A 128 20.85 -6.89 11.23
CA ASP A 128 22.27 -7.08 10.94
C ASP A 128 22.76 -6.07 9.89
N VAL A 129 24.07 -5.86 9.85
CA VAL A 129 24.72 -4.85 8.99
C VAL A 129 24.61 -5.16 7.49
N THR A 130 24.09 -6.33 7.13
CA THR A 130 23.86 -6.77 5.76
C THR A 130 22.41 -6.61 5.31
N GLN A 131 21.50 -6.28 6.25
CA GLN A 131 20.10 -6.00 5.94
C GLN A 131 19.95 -4.93 4.89
N ARG A 132 19.04 -5.18 3.95
CA ARG A 132 18.80 -4.32 2.80
C ARG A 132 17.38 -3.76 2.86
N ALA A 133 17.30 -2.44 2.76
CA ALA A 133 16.07 -1.74 2.50
C ALA A 133 15.82 -1.68 0.98
N VAL A 134 14.56 -1.68 0.60
CA VAL A 134 14.10 -1.51 -0.77
C VAL A 134 13.18 -0.31 -0.82
N ILE A 135 13.50 0.62 -1.71
CA ILE A 135 12.63 1.75 -2.03
C ILE A 135 12.22 1.59 -3.48
N LEU A 136 10.92 1.41 -3.72
CA LEU A 136 10.35 1.51 -5.06
C LEU A 136 9.63 2.84 -5.19
N LEU A 137 9.88 3.50 -6.30
CA LEU A 137 9.26 4.78 -6.61
C LEU A 137 8.50 4.66 -7.91
N ARG A 138 7.22 4.97 -7.87
CA ARG A 138 6.36 5.07 -9.04
C ARG A 138 6.08 6.53 -9.33
N GLY A 139 6.46 6.96 -10.54
CA GLY A 139 6.02 8.19 -11.18
C GLY A 139 6.18 8.02 -12.69
N ASP A 140 6.25 9.10 -13.46
CA ASP A 140 6.57 8.96 -14.88
C ASP A 140 8.01 8.47 -15.09
N ASP A 141 8.24 7.71 -16.16
CA ASP A 141 9.54 7.10 -16.50
C ASP A 141 10.64 8.15 -16.81
N SER A 142 10.26 9.43 -16.92
CA SER A 142 11.16 10.55 -17.22
C SER A 142 11.59 11.35 -15.99
N ALA A 143 11.03 11.06 -14.82
CA ALA A 143 11.19 11.92 -13.66
C ALA A 143 12.28 11.44 -12.71
N ALA A 144 13.19 12.36 -12.37
CA ALA A 144 14.01 12.26 -11.19
C ALA A 144 13.24 12.85 -10.00
N PHE A 145 13.32 12.19 -8.86
CA PHE A 145 12.63 12.63 -7.64
C PHE A 145 13.66 12.84 -6.55
N THR A 146 13.43 13.82 -5.68
CA THR A 146 14.31 14.02 -4.53
C THR A 146 13.55 13.65 -3.26
N VAL A 147 14.10 12.71 -2.48
CA VAL A 147 13.61 12.36 -1.14
C VAL A 147 14.72 12.71 -0.17
N ASP A 148 14.45 13.60 0.79
CA ASP A 148 15.42 14.11 1.77
C ASP A 148 16.75 14.60 1.15
N GLY A 149 16.67 15.36 0.05
CA GLY A 149 17.84 15.87 -0.67
C GLY A 149 18.57 14.82 -1.53
N THR A 150 18.15 13.56 -1.51
CA THR A 150 18.74 12.49 -2.31
C THR A 150 17.96 12.27 -3.61
N PRO A 151 18.60 12.32 -4.79
CA PRO A 151 17.93 12.06 -6.05
C PRO A 151 17.73 10.55 -6.30
N PHE A 152 16.53 10.20 -6.73
CA PHE A 152 16.08 8.87 -7.13
C PHE A 152 15.69 8.91 -8.60
N VAL A 153 16.26 7.97 -9.35
CA VAL A 153 15.87 7.68 -10.73
C VAL A 153 15.12 6.35 -10.70
N PRO A 154 13.96 6.21 -11.39
CA PRO A 154 13.19 4.98 -11.40
C PRO A 154 13.91 3.89 -12.21
N THR A 155 14.95 3.28 -11.64
CA THR A 155 15.72 2.21 -12.29
C THR A 155 15.23 0.81 -11.90
N GLY A 156 14.41 0.70 -10.85
CA GLY A 156 13.99 -0.59 -10.29
C GLY A 156 15.12 -1.35 -9.58
N GLU A 157 16.29 -0.74 -9.39
CA GLU A 157 17.45 -1.38 -8.78
C GLU A 157 17.43 -1.28 -7.25
N LEU A 158 17.80 -2.39 -6.60
CA LEU A 158 18.03 -2.46 -5.16
C LEU A 158 19.24 -1.60 -4.78
N ARG A 159 19.04 -0.59 -3.95
CA ARG A 159 20.14 0.19 -3.37
C ARG A 159 20.52 -0.34 -1.99
N ARG A 160 21.82 -0.29 -1.66
CA ARG A 160 22.26 -0.58 -0.29
C ARG A 160 21.60 0.42 0.65
N SER A 161 21.13 -0.07 1.78
CA SER A 161 20.71 0.79 2.90
C SER A 161 21.86 1.74 3.22
N LEU A 162 21.59 3.05 3.25
CA LEU A 162 22.59 4.06 3.63
C LEU A 162 22.81 4.12 5.16
N GLY A 163 22.22 3.18 5.91
CA GLY A 163 22.34 3.07 7.35
C GLY A 163 21.27 3.87 8.08
N GLY A 164 20.52 3.17 8.94
CA GLY A 164 19.84 3.74 10.09
C GLY A 164 20.29 2.91 11.28
N ALA A 165 21.08 3.47 12.18
CA ALA A 165 21.37 2.83 13.45
C ALA A 165 20.08 2.87 14.28
N GLY A 166 19.33 1.77 14.26
CA GLY A 166 18.12 1.58 15.07
C GLY A 166 16.82 1.67 14.29
N GLN A 167 16.36 0.52 13.79
CA GLN A 167 14.97 0.09 13.85
C GLN A 167 14.96 -1.40 14.22
#